data_AF-A0A3M0WJK9-F1
#
_entry.id   AF-A0A3M0WJK9-F1
#
_cell.length_a   1.000
_cell.length_b   1.000
_cell.length_c   1.000
_cell.angle_alpha   90.00
_cell.angle_beta   90.00
_cell.angle_gamma   90.00
#
_symmetry.space_group_name_H-M   'P 1'
#
loop_
_entity.id
_entity.type
_entity.pdbx_description
1 polymer ?
#
loop_
_entity_poly.entity_id
_entity_poly.type
_entity_poly.pdbx_seq_one_letter_code
_entity_poly.pdbx_strand_id
1 'polypeptide(L)'
;MDFKKYSRLDSQFMVIDLTALVDIAFIIILFLGIVSTLAPITSINVELPKASTSDTTVKPIKIVIDKDGNYYIEGKKVDENKIAEYIKSKNKKTLIVV
;
A
#
# COMPACT_ATOMS: atom_id res chain seq x y z
N MET A 1 -43.27 43.17 -61.51
CA MET A 1 -44.02 42.43 -60.46
C MET A 1 -43.00 41.61 -59.71
N ASP A 2 -42.62 42.09 -58.53
CA ASP A 2 -41.60 41.50 -57.66
C ASP A 2 -42.20 40.38 -56.81
N PHE A 3 -41.80 39.14 -57.09
CA PHE A 3 -42.18 37.99 -56.26
C PHE A 3 -41.12 37.76 -55.19
N LYS A 4 -41.34 38.37 -54.03
CA LYS A 4 -40.53 38.20 -52.84
C LYS A 4 -40.70 36.75 -52.32
N LYS A 5 -39.61 36.00 -52.36
CA LYS A 5 -39.47 34.63 -51.87
C LYS A 5 -39.68 34.56 -50.35
N TYR A 6 -40.76 33.92 -49.92
CA TYR A 6 -40.92 33.52 -48.53
C TYR A 6 -40.27 32.14 -48.35
N SER A 7 -39.05 32.13 -47.82
CA SER A 7 -38.41 30.92 -47.30
C SER A 7 -39.29 30.35 -46.20
N ARG A 8 -39.92 29.21 -46.47
CA ARG A 8 -40.49 28.38 -45.41
C ARG A 8 -39.32 27.87 -44.57
N LEU A 9 -39.11 28.47 -43.40
CA LEU A 9 -38.48 27.77 -42.29
C LEU A 9 -39.48 26.66 -41.90
N ASP A 10 -39.46 25.55 -42.63
CA ASP A 10 -39.98 24.32 -42.05
C ASP A 10 -39.03 23.99 -40.91
N SER A 11 -39.57 24.15 -39.70
CA SER A 11 -39.00 23.61 -38.48
C SER A 11 -38.83 22.12 -38.68
N GLN A 12 -37.68 21.74 -39.23
CA GLN A 12 -37.17 20.40 -39.08
C GLN A 12 -37.00 20.22 -37.58
N PHE A 13 -38.02 19.64 -36.95
CA PHE A 13 -37.78 18.76 -35.82
C PHE A 13 -36.70 17.80 -36.33
N MET A 14 -35.46 18.12 -35.98
CA MET A 14 -34.32 17.23 -36.12
C MET A 14 -34.72 16.02 -35.31
N VAL A 15 -35.31 15.04 -35.98
CA VAL A 15 -35.53 13.71 -35.43
C VAL A 15 -34.12 13.23 -35.17
N ILE A 16 -33.66 13.43 -33.94
CA ILE A 16 -32.36 12.94 -33.50
C ILE A 16 -32.41 11.44 -33.76
N ASP A 17 -31.49 10.93 -34.56
CA ASP A 17 -31.41 9.51 -34.89
C ASP A 17 -31.11 8.73 -33.61
N LEU A 18 -32.17 8.24 -32.96
CA LEU A 18 -32.10 7.50 -31.70
C LEU A 18 -31.21 6.26 -31.84
N THR A 19 -31.14 5.67 -33.04
CA THR A 19 -30.25 4.56 -33.35
C THR A 19 -28.78 4.92 -33.15
N ALA A 20 -28.35 6.09 -33.64
CA ALA A 20 -26.97 6.55 -33.47
C ALA A 20 -26.67 6.93 -32.01
N LEU A 21 -27.64 7.50 -31.30
CA LEU A 21 -27.50 7.85 -29.88
C LEU A 21 -27.36 6.60 -28.99
N VAL A 22 -28.17 5.57 -29.24
CA VAL A 22 -28.12 4.29 -28.51
C VAL A 22 -26.80 3.58 -28.77
N ASP A 23 -26.29 3.62 -30.00
CA ASP A 23 -24.99 3.01 -30.35
C ASP A 23 -23.82 3.66 -29.59
N ILE A 24 -23.79 5.00 -29.54
CA ILE A 24 -22.78 5.74 -28.77
C ILE A 24 -22.90 5.44 -27.26
N ALA A 25 -24.13 5.42 -26.73
CA ALA A 25 -24.36 5.10 -25.32
C ALA A 25 -23.92 3.66 -24.98
N PHE A 26 -24.16 2.71 -25.88
CA PHE A 26 -23.74 1.31 -25.73
C PHE A 26 -22.21 1.17 -25.69
N ILE A 27 -21.50 1.83 -26.61
CA ILE A 27 -20.04 1.86 -26.63
C ILE A 27 -19.47 2.46 -25.34
N ILE A 28 -20.07 3.53 -24.80
CA ILE A 28 -19.65 4.14 -23.52
C ILE A 28 -19.81 3.15 -22.36
N ILE A 29 -20.95 2.44 -22.28
CA ILE A 29 -21.20 1.47 -21.20
C ILE A 29 -20.23 0.29 -21.29
N LEU A 30 -19.99 -0.24 -22.50
CA LEU A 30 -19.01 -1.32 -22.70
C LEU A 30 -17.60 -0.88 -22.32
N PHE A 31 -17.17 0.30 -22.77
CA PHE A 31 -15.86 0.86 -22.45
C PHE A 31 -15.70 1.07 -20.94
N LEU A 32 -16.68 1.68 -20.28
CA LEU A 32 -16.66 1.92 -18.84
C LEU A 32 -16.61 0.61 -18.06
N GLY A 33 -17.40 -0.40 -18.47
CA GLY A 33 -17.40 -1.73 -17.84
C GLY A 33 -16.04 -2.42 -17.92
N ILE A 34 -15.38 -2.34 -19.07
CA ILE A 34 -14.03 -2.89 -19.28
C ILE A 34 -12.99 -2.13 -18.44
N VAL A 35 -13.01 -0.79 -18.48
CA VAL A 35 -12.05 0.07 -17.76
C VAL A 35 -12.23 -0.01 -16.24
N SER A 36 -13.44 -0.22 -15.75
CA SER A 36 -13.72 -0.40 -14.30
C SER A 36 -12.98 -1.61 -13.70
N THR A 37 -12.69 -2.64 -14.51
CA THR A 37 -11.93 -3.81 -14.06
C THR A 37 -10.41 -3.57 -13.99
N LEU A 38 -9.92 -2.48 -14.59
CA LEU A 38 -8.52 -2.05 -14.50
C LEU A 38 -8.31 -1.19 -13.25
N ALA A 39 -8.51 -1.79 -12.07
CA ALA A 39 -7.93 -1.23 -10.86
C ALA A 39 -6.41 -1.41 -10.91
N PRO A 40 -5.59 -0.36 -10.74
CA PRO A 40 -4.16 -0.54 -10.53
C PRO A 40 -3.97 -1.29 -9.20
N ILE A 41 -3.58 -2.56 -9.28
CA ILE A 41 -3.14 -3.38 -8.15
C ILE A 41 -1.80 -2.85 -7.64
N THR A 42 -1.82 -1.74 -6.91
CA THR A 42 -0.67 -1.25 -6.14
C THR A 42 -0.85 -1.64 -4.68
N SER A 43 -0.94 -2.94 -4.40
CA SER A 43 -0.93 -3.45 -3.03
C SER A 43 0.44 -4.06 -2.71
N ILE A 44 1.41 -3.19 -2.46
CA ILE A 44 2.53 -3.60 -1.63
C ILE A 44 1.96 -3.65 -0.20
N ASN A 45 1.70 -4.86 0.29
CA ASN A 45 1.34 -5.07 1.69
C ASN A 45 2.59 -4.82 2.55
N VAL A 46 2.85 -3.56 2.85
CA VAL A 46 3.87 -3.18 3.84
C VAL A 46 3.16 -2.94 5.17
N GLU A 47 3.29 -3.92 6.05
CA GLU A 47 3.04 -3.71 7.47
C GLU A 47 4.08 -2.70 7.97
N LEU A 48 3.70 -1.42 8.07
CA LEU A 48 4.53 -0.44 8.77
C LEU A 48 4.47 -0.77 10.27
N PRO A 49 5.58 -1.22 10.90
CA PRO A 49 5.58 -1.43 12.33
C PRO A 49 5.39 -0.06 13.00
N LYS A 50 4.23 0.13 13.64
CA LYS A 50 4.00 1.32 14.48
C LYS A 50 4.84 1.16 15.73
N ALA A 51 5.90 1.96 15.84
CA ALA A 51 6.64 2.10 17.09
C ALA A 51 5.68 2.69 18.14
N SER A 52 5.17 1.84 19.02
CA SER A 52 4.52 2.31 20.25
C SER A 52 5.60 2.97 21.08
N THR A 53 5.61 4.30 21.10
CA THR A 53 6.35 5.11 22.06
C THR A 53 5.72 4.91 23.43
N SER A 54 5.90 3.72 24.00
CA SER A 54 5.92 3.59 25.44
C SER A 54 7.39 3.69 25.80
N ASP A 55 7.75 4.76 26.49
CA ASP A 55 9.02 4.92 27.21
C ASP A 55 9.14 3.84 28.30
N THR A 56 9.20 2.58 27.88
CA THR A 56 9.93 1.60 28.65
C THR A 56 11.32 1.68 28.07
N THR A 57 12.24 2.26 28.82
CA THR A 57 13.67 2.00 28.62
C THR A 57 13.90 0.49 28.73
N VAL A 58 13.63 -0.24 27.65
CA VAL A 58 13.98 -1.66 27.52
C VAL A 58 15.49 -1.65 27.39
N LYS A 59 16.20 -1.67 28.52
CA LYS A 59 17.66 -1.86 28.52
C LYS A 59 17.94 -3.14 27.73
N PRO A 60 18.53 -3.05 26.52
CA PRO A 60 18.81 -4.22 25.71
C PRO A 60 19.87 -5.06 26.43
N ILE A 61 19.81 -6.38 26.24
CA ILE A 61 20.89 -7.25 26.68
C ILE A 61 22.03 -7.08 25.69
N LYS A 62 23.19 -6.61 26.16
CA LYS A 62 24.42 -6.48 25.36
C LYS A 62 25.29 -7.71 25.58
N ILE A 63 25.49 -8.49 24.51
CA ILE A 63 26.44 -9.60 24.48
C ILE A 63 27.58 -9.19 23.55
N VAL A 64 28.82 -9.34 24.03
CA VAL A 64 30.03 -9.05 23.27
C VAL A 64 30.79 -10.35 23.02
N ILE A 65 31.25 -10.54 21.79
CA ILE A 65 32.09 -11.68 21.41
C ILE A 65 33.47 -11.13 21.05
N ASP A 66 34.49 -11.54 21.80
CA ASP A 66 35.87 -11.15 21.50
C ASP A 66 36.43 -11.99 20.34
N LYS A 67 37.55 -11.57 19.75
CA LYS A 67 38.23 -12.24 18.63
C LYS A 67 38.63 -13.69 18.95
N ASP A 68 38.86 -13.97 20.23
CA ASP A 68 39.20 -15.30 20.75
C ASP A 68 37.95 -16.19 21.00
N GLY A 69 36.75 -15.74 20.62
CA GLY A 69 35.50 -16.48 20.82
C GLY A 69 34.98 -16.45 22.26
N ASN A 70 35.53 -15.59 23.11
CA ASN A 70 35.07 -15.41 24.48
C ASN A 70 33.80 -14.54 24.53
N TYR A 71 32.80 -14.96 25.30
CA TYR A 71 31.54 -14.25 25.46
C TYR A 71 31.50 -13.38 26.71
N TYR A 72 30.92 -12.19 26.59
CA TYR A 72 30.77 -11.24 27.67
C TYR A 72 29.34 -10.69 27.74
N ILE A 73 28.74 -10.70 28.94
CA ILE A 73 27.45 -10.06 29.21
C ILE A 73 27.70 -8.92 30.19
N GLU A 74 27.33 -7.69 29.81
CA GLU A 74 27.54 -6.49 30.65
C GLU A 74 29.00 -6.36 31.16
N GLY A 75 29.98 -6.79 30.35
CA GLY A 75 31.41 -6.76 30.68
C GLY A 75 31.93 -7.94 31.50
N LYS A 76 31.07 -8.91 31.87
CA LYS A 76 31.47 -10.12 32.59
C LYS A 76 31.62 -11.29 31.63
N LYS A 77 32.77 -11.98 31.69
CA LYS A 77 33.00 -13.21 30.93
C LYS A 77 32.02 -14.30 31.38
N VAL A 78 31.37 -14.95 30.42
CA VAL A 78 30.39 -16.01 30.65
C VAL A 78 30.62 -17.17 29.69
N ASP A 79 30.35 -18.38 30.16
CA ASP A 79 30.35 -19.58 29.31
C ASP A 79 29.09 -19.63 28.44
N GLU A 80 29.20 -20.25 27.27
CA GLU A 80 28.11 -20.41 26.29
C GLU A 80 26.82 -20.99 26.93
N ASN A 81 26.97 -21.99 27.79
CA ASN A 81 25.85 -22.62 28.50
C ASN A 81 25.08 -21.63 29.40
N LYS A 82 25.78 -20.66 30.00
CA LYS A 82 25.18 -19.65 30.88
C LYS A 82 24.50 -18.54 30.08
N ILE A 83 24.90 -18.31 28.84
CA ILE A 83 24.27 -17.33 27.96
C ILE A 83 22.85 -17.79 27.62
N ALA A 84 22.68 -19.05 27.23
CA ALA A 84 21.38 -19.62 26.91
C ALA A 84 20.41 -19.52 28.10
N GLU A 85 20.90 -19.78 29.31
CA GLU A 85 20.12 -19.67 30.55
C GLU A 85 19.79 -18.20 30.90
N TYR A 86 20.73 -17.29 30.69
CA TYR A 86 20.54 -15.86 30.90
C TYR A 86 19.50 -15.25 29.93
N ILE A 87 19.48 -15.70 28.67
CA ILE A 87 18.50 -15.26 27.67
C ILE A 87 17.11 -15.82 28.00
N LYS A 88 17.01 -17.09 28.37
CA LYS A 88 15.74 -17.74 28.76
C LYS A 88 15.12 -17.08 29.99
N SER A 89 15.93 -16.72 30.99
CA SER A 89 15.44 -16.11 32.23
C SER A 89 14.99 -14.65 32.06
N LYS A 90 15.60 -13.88 31.14
CA LYS A 90 15.29 -12.44 31.01
C LYS A 90 14.07 -12.12 30.13
N ASN A 91 13.57 -13.04 29.31
CA ASN A 91 12.37 -12.88 28.45
C ASN A 91 12.24 -11.49 27.79
N LYS A 92 13.37 -10.86 27.42
CA LYS A 92 13.41 -9.50 26.88
C LYS A 92 13.30 -9.55 25.36
N LYS A 93 12.43 -8.69 24.82
CA LYS A 93 12.12 -8.58 23.38
C LYS A 93 13.26 -8.04 22.51
N THR A 94 14.44 -7.73 23.07
CA THR A 94 15.53 -7.07 22.32
C THR A 94 16.90 -7.55 22.80
N LEU A 95 17.64 -8.16 21.87
CA LEU A 95 19.01 -8.64 22.02
C LEU A 95 19.93 -7.84 21.08
N ILE A 96 21.05 -7.34 21.59
CA ILE A 96 22.09 -6.70 20.76
C ILE A 96 23.37 -7.52 20.91
N VAL A 97 23.83 -8.06 19.78
CA VAL A 97 25.12 -8.76 19.67
C VAL A 97 26.09 -7.78 19.00
N VAL A 98 27.20 -7.49 19.68
CA VAL A 98 28.26 -6.58 19.20
C VAL A 98 29.58 -7.33 19.11
#